data_AF-A0A6J4SYY3-F1
#
_entry.id   AF-A0A6J4SYY3-F1
#
_cell.length_a   1.000
_cell.length_b   1.000
_cell.length_c   1.000
_cell.angle_alpha   90.00
_cell.angle_beta   90.00
_cell.angle_gamma   90.00
#
_symmetry.space_group_name_H-M   'P 1'
#
loop_
_entity.id
_entity.type
_entity.pdbx_description
1 polymer ?
#
loop_
_entity_poly.entity_id
_entity_poly.type
_entity_poly.pdbx_seq_one_letter_code
_entity_poly.pdbx_strand_id
1 'polypeptide(L)'
;MLTPEQAQDIATHLVELARAGGASAADAMLVADMSSSVTVRLGELEDVSRSEGQEVGLRVFAGQRSASVASSDFSPEALAGLVERAVAMANEAPEDPYAGLAAAELLLSGAAPDFDGFDPHEPEPAELRAMALRAEMAARGVAGVTNSNGASGSASRSTVALATSGGFAGCYRASGFSVSAGVIAGEGPTMQRDYDYHSARHFSDLDEAEAIGSRAAERAVARVGPVKPDPGRYPVLFDPRVSSSLLGHLSGAINGAAVARGTSFLLERLGERVFAPGITVRDEPHRPRGLRSRPFDGEGLP
;
A
#
# COMPACT_ATOMS: atom_id res chain seq x y z
N MET A 1 3.55 -16.26 10.89
CA MET A 1 2.63 -15.67 9.90
C MET A 1 1.74 -16.76 9.32
N LEU A 2 0.45 -16.48 9.11
CA LEU A 2 -0.49 -17.40 8.49
C LEU A 2 -0.06 -17.77 7.07
N THR A 3 -0.19 -19.05 6.71
CA THR A 3 -0.07 -19.47 5.31
C THR A 3 -1.27 -18.94 4.51
N PRO A 4 -1.16 -18.82 3.18
CA PRO A 4 -2.29 -18.42 2.33
C PRO A 4 -3.53 -19.29 2.53
N GLU A 5 -3.32 -20.61 2.66
CA GLU A 5 -4.39 -21.59 2.93
C GLU A 5 -5.07 -21.31 4.28
N GLN A 6 -4.30 -21.16 5.36
CA GLN A 6 -4.86 -20.84 6.68
C GLN A 6 -5.63 -19.52 6.68
N ALA A 7 -5.11 -18.49 6.01
CA ALA A 7 -5.77 -17.20 5.90
C ALA A 7 -7.10 -17.30 5.13
N GLN A 8 -7.11 -18.06 4.04
CA GLN A 8 -8.31 -18.30 3.24
C GLN A 8 -9.35 -19.13 3.99
N ASP A 9 -8.92 -20.16 4.72
CA ASP A 9 -9.81 -21.00 5.54
C ASP A 9 -10.50 -20.19 6.64
N ILE A 10 -9.77 -19.31 7.33
CA ILE A 10 -10.34 -18.41 8.35
C ILE A 10 -11.37 -17.47 7.73
N ALA A 11 -11.05 -16.83 6.60
CA ALA A 11 -11.97 -15.91 5.92
C ALA A 11 -13.24 -16.65 5.45
N THR A 12 -13.08 -17.85 4.87
CA THR A 12 -14.18 -18.69 4.40
C THR A 12 -15.07 -19.11 5.57
N HIS A 13 -14.47 -19.62 6.64
CA HIS A 13 -15.19 -20.03 7.85
C HIS A 13 -15.98 -18.87 8.47
N LEU A 14 -15.40 -17.67 8.50
CA LEU A 14 -16.09 -16.49 9.05
C LEU A 14 -17.31 -16.08 8.22
N VAL A 15 -17.24 -16.18 6.88
CA VAL A 15 -18.39 -15.98 5.99
C VAL A 15 -19.47 -17.03 6.23
N GLU A 16 -19.10 -18.30 6.40
CA GLU A 16 -20.04 -19.39 6.71
C GLU A 16 -20.76 -19.15 8.05
N LEU A 17 -20.00 -18.77 9.09
CA LEU A 17 -20.56 -18.39 10.39
C LEU A 17 -21.51 -17.19 10.27
N ALA A 18 -21.15 -16.17 9.49
CA ALA A 18 -22.01 -15.01 9.28
C ALA A 18 -23.34 -15.39 8.62
N ARG A 19 -23.32 -16.26 7.61
CA ARG A 19 -24.55 -16.77 6.99
C ARG A 19 -25.39 -17.59 7.97
N ALA A 20 -24.76 -18.48 8.73
CA ALA A 20 -25.44 -19.27 9.76
C ALA A 20 -26.03 -18.38 10.88
N GLY A 21 -25.38 -17.26 11.17
CA GLY A 21 -25.82 -16.24 12.13
C GLY A 21 -26.92 -15.30 11.62
N GLY A 22 -27.43 -15.51 10.40
CA GLY A 22 -28.58 -14.77 9.85
C GLY A 22 -28.24 -13.66 8.85
N ALA A 23 -26.97 -13.51 8.46
CA ALA A 23 -26.62 -12.63 7.36
C ALA A 23 -27.16 -13.18 6.03
N SER A 24 -27.80 -12.31 5.25
CA SER A 24 -28.27 -12.64 3.89
C SER A 24 -27.10 -12.79 2.91
N ALA A 25 -26.03 -12.01 3.10
CA ALA A 25 -24.76 -12.10 2.40
C ALA A 25 -23.63 -11.61 3.32
N ALA A 26 -22.39 -11.98 3.04
CA ALA A 26 -21.22 -11.53 3.78
C ALA A 26 -19.95 -11.62 2.93
N ASP A 27 -18.96 -10.80 3.27
CA ASP A 27 -17.57 -10.94 2.85
C ASP A 27 -16.64 -10.80 4.04
N ALA A 28 -15.51 -11.49 3.97
CA ALA A 28 -14.46 -11.41 4.97
C ALA A 28 -13.11 -11.22 4.28
N MET A 29 -12.34 -10.25 4.76
CA MET A 29 -10.98 -10.00 4.31
C MET A 29 -10.02 -10.17 5.49
N LEU A 30 -9.06 -11.08 5.35
CA LEU A 30 -7.98 -11.26 6.30
C LEU A 30 -6.70 -10.67 5.74
N VAL A 31 -6.01 -9.87 6.54
CA VAL A 31 -4.67 -9.38 6.26
C VAL A 31 -3.75 -9.81 7.40
N ALA A 32 -2.66 -10.50 7.04
CA ALA A 32 -1.59 -10.81 7.97
C ALA A 32 -0.28 -10.27 7.40
N ASP A 33 0.44 -9.48 8.18
CA ASP A 33 1.67 -8.83 7.76
C ASP A 33 2.76 -8.92 8.82
N MET A 34 3.99 -8.77 8.35
CA MET A 34 5.18 -8.67 9.18
C MET A 34 6.11 -7.70 8.50
N SER A 35 6.72 -6.84 9.29
CA SER A 35 7.79 -5.96 8.85
C SER A 35 8.95 -5.99 9.83
N SER A 36 10.16 -5.83 9.29
CA SER A 36 11.37 -5.57 10.03
C SER A 36 12.05 -4.34 9.44
N SER A 37 12.60 -3.49 10.29
CA SER A 37 13.41 -2.37 9.83
C SER A 37 14.55 -2.08 10.78
N VAL A 38 15.65 -1.62 10.21
CA VAL A 38 16.81 -1.13 10.95
C VAL A 38 17.09 0.29 10.49
N THR A 39 17.19 1.20 11.46
CA THR A 39 17.54 2.60 11.23
C THR A 39 18.91 2.87 11.84
N VAL A 40 19.75 3.55 11.09
CA VAL A 40 21.06 4.02 11.54
C VAL A 40 21.13 5.53 11.41
N ARG A 41 21.85 6.16 12.34
CA ARG A 41 22.10 7.59 12.29
C ARG A 41 23.51 7.90 12.77
N LEU A 42 24.20 8.70 11.99
CA LEU A 42 25.61 9.07 12.17
C LEU A 42 26.55 7.86 12.26
N GLY A 43 26.21 6.76 11.60
CA GLY A 43 26.96 5.49 11.62
C GLY A 43 26.65 4.59 12.81
N GLU A 44 25.81 5.04 13.74
CA GLU A 44 25.40 4.28 14.90
C GLU A 44 24.00 3.69 14.69
N LEU A 45 23.74 2.57 15.37
CA LEU A 45 22.40 1.97 15.38
C LEU A 45 21.44 2.88 16.16
N GLU A 46 20.34 3.29 15.52
CA GLU A 46 19.34 4.16 16.16
C GLU A 46 18.10 3.36 16.58
N ASP A 47 17.58 2.51 15.70
CA ASP A 47 16.40 1.69 15.98
C ASP A 47 16.45 0.33 15.28
N VAL A 48 15.88 -0.67 15.93
CA VAL A 48 15.57 -1.98 15.33
C VAL A 48 14.13 -2.29 15.69
N SER A 49 13.28 -2.34 14.68
CA SER A 49 11.85 -2.62 14.86
C SER A 49 11.45 -3.88 14.11
N ARG A 50 10.54 -4.62 14.75
CA ARG A 50 9.80 -5.72 14.15
C ARG A 50 8.35 -5.57 14.53
N SER A 51 7.47 -5.66 13.56
CA SER A 51 6.03 -5.60 13.74
C SER A 51 5.39 -6.81 13.06
N GLU A 52 4.38 -7.37 13.72
CA GLU A 52 3.56 -8.46 13.20
C GLU A 52 2.11 -8.10 13.46
N GLY A 53 1.32 -8.12 12.40
CA GLY A 53 -0.09 -7.78 12.40
C GLY A 53 -0.91 -8.92 11.82
N GLN A 54 -2.08 -9.15 12.39
CA GLN A 54 -3.11 -9.97 11.79
C GLN A 54 -4.48 -9.40 12.16
N GLU A 55 -5.32 -9.22 11.16
CA GLU A 55 -6.66 -8.67 11.32
C GLU A 55 -7.61 -9.31 10.31
N VAL A 56 -8.83 -9.61 10.75
CA VAL A 56 -9.92 -10.01 9.88
C VAL A 56 -11.02 -8.95 9.95
N GLY A 57 -11.41 -8.42 8.79
CA GLY A 57 -12.61 -7.62 8.61
C GLY A 57 -13.76 -8.51 8.13
N LEU A 58 -14.94 -8.32 8.70
CA LEU A 58 -16.18 -8.97 8.28
C LEU A 58 -17.20 -7.89 7.93
N ARG A 59 -17.69 -7.90 6.69
CA ARG A 59 -18.87 -7.15 6.27
C ARG A 59 -20.04 -8.10 6.11
N VAL A 60 -21.16 -7.79 6.76
CA VAL A 60 -22.40 -8.57 6.66
C VAL A 60 -23.52 -7.72 6.09
N PHE A 61 -24.47 -8.39 5.45
CA PHE A 61 -25.67 -7.79 4.88
C PHE A 61 -26.92 -8.44 5.46
N ALA A 62 -27.90 -7.61 5.86
CA ALA A 62 -29.26 -8.01 6.20
C ALA A 62 -30.22 -7.39 5.19
N GLY A 63 -30.44 -8.09 4.07
CA GLY A 63 -31.09 -7.52 2.89
C GLY A 63 -30.20 -6.41 2.29
N GLN A 64 -30.73 -5.19 2.24
CA GLN A 64 -30.02 -3.98 1.76
C GLN A 64 -29.39 -3.15 2.89
N ARG A 65 -29.28 -3.72 4.10
CA ARG A 65 -28.58 -3.09 5.23
C ARG A 65 -27.24 -3.75 5.39
N SER A 66 -26.21 -3.00 5.76
CA SER A 66 -24.87 -3.56 5.95
C SER A 66 -24.18 -3.03 7.19
N ALA A 67 -23.27 -3.82 7.73
CA ALA A 67 -22.36 -3.41 8.79
C ALA A 67 -21.00 -4.08 8.58
N SER A 68 -19.94 -3.41 9.05
CA SER A 68 -18.58 -3.94 9.01
C SER A 68 -17.97 -3.88 10.41
N VAL A 69 -17.29 -4.95 10.78
CA VAL A 69 -16.58 -5.10 12.06
C VAL A 69 -15.23 -5.76 11.79
N ALA A 70 -14.26 -5.58 12.69
CA ALA A 70 -12.95 -6.20 12.56
C ALA A 70 -12.45 -6.75 13.90
N SER A 71 -11.54 -7.72 13.84
CA SER A 71 -10.91 -8.35 15.00
C SER A 71 -9.50 -8.85 14.66
N SER A 72 -8.61 -8.81 15.64
CA SER A 72 -7.31 -9.50 15.60
C SER A 72 -7.30 -10.82 16.39
N ASP A 73 -8.41 -11.15 17.04
CA ASP A 73 -8.63 -12.42 17.76
C ASP A 73 -9.44 -13.38 16.88
N PHE A 74 -8.84 -14.53 16.58
CA PHE A 74 -9.39 -15.58 15.72
C PHE A 74 -9.87 -16.80 16.50
N SER A 75 -9.98 -16.71 17.83
CA SER A 75 -10.60 -17.77 18.63
C SER A 75 -12.06 -17.98 18.20
N PRO A 76 -12.57 -19.23 18.23
CA PRO A 76 -13.96 -19.52 17.85
C PRO A 76 -14.97 -18.65 18.59
N GLU A 77 -14.74 -18.37 19.88
CA GLU A 77 -15.59 -17.53 20.72
C GLU A 77 -15.58 -16.07 20.25
N ALA A 78 -14.40 -15.53 19.91
CA ALA A 78 -14.27 -14.16 19.41
C ALA A 78 -14.93 -14.00 18.04
N LEU A 79 -14.76 -14.97 17.13
CA LEU A 79 -15.38 -14.94 15.80
C LEU A 79 -16.91 -15.05 15.88
N ALA A 80 -17.44 -15.92 16.75
CA ALA A 80 -18.88 -16.02 17.00
C ALA A 80 -19.45 -14.69 17.52
N GLY A 81 -18.78 -14.09 18.52
CA GLY A 81 -19.18 -12.78 19.06
C GLY A 81 -19.00 -11.62 18.09
N LEU A 82 -18.06 -11.73 17.13
CA LEU A 82 -17.89 -10.77 16.04
C LEU A 82 -19.09 -10.82 15.08
N VAL A 83 -19.49 -12.02 14.68
CA VAL A 83 -20.65 -12.26 13.80
C VAL A 83 -21.94 -11.76 14.44
N GLU A 84 -22.22 -12.13 15.70
CA GLU A 84 -23.43 -11.70 16.40
C GLU A 84 -23.56 -10.17 16.39
N ARG A 85 -22.45 -9.48 16.70
CA ARG A 85 -22.38 -8.02 16.71
C ARG A 85 -22.56 -7.42 15.33
N ALA A 86 -21.92 -7.98 14.31
CA ALA A 86 -22.05 -7.53 12.92
C ALA A 86 -23.51 -7.61 12.44
N VAL A 87 -24.18 -8.74 12.70
CA VAL A 87 -25.58 -8.96 12.29
C VAL A 87 -26.52 -8.03 13.07
N ALA A 88 -26.33 -7.87 14.38
CA ALA A 88 -27.10 -6.92 15.18
C ALA A 88 -26.95 -5.48 14.65
N MET A 89 -25.73 -5.05 14.33
CA MET A 89 -25.48 -3.73 13.74
C MET A 89 -26.13 -3.57 12.37
N ALA A 90 -26.05 -4.58 11.50
CA ALA A 90 -26.66 -4.53 10.18
C ALA A 90 -28.20 -4.44 10.25
N ASN A 91 -28.84 -5.09 11.22
CA ASN A 91 -30.30 -5.00 11.39
C ASN A 91 -30.77 -3.59 11.78
N GLU A 92 -29.96 -2.84 12.51
CA GLU A 92 -30.24 -1.45 12.94
C GLU A 92 -29.78 -0.38 11.94
N ALA A 93 -29.01 -0.77 10.92
CA ALA A 93 -28.53 0.16 9.91
C ALA A 93 -29.66 0.59 8.95
N PRO A 94 -29.58 1.81 8.37
CA PRO A 94 -30.49 2.20 7.31
C PRO A 94 -30.32 1.32 6.07
N GLU A 95 -31.39 1.16 5.29
CA GLU A 95 -31.30 0.49 3.99
C GLU A 95 -30.55 1.37 2.99
N ASP A 96 -29.65 0.74 2.25
CA ASP A 96 -28.93 1.32 1.12
C ASP A 96 -29.25 0.49 -0.14
N PRO A 97 -29.98 1.05 -1.12
CA PRO A 97 -30.37 0.32 -2.31
C PRO A 97 -29.20 -0.11 -3.22
N TYR A 98 -27.99 0.39 -2.95
CA TYR A 98 -26.78 0.04 -3.69
C TYR A 98 -25.86 -0.92 -2.91
N ALA A 99 -26.21 -1.27 -1.68
CA ALA A 99 -25.43 -2.20 -0.87
C ALA A 99 -25.62 -3.64 -1.34
N GLY A 100 -24.51 -4.32 -1.61
CA GLY A 100 -24.50 -5.73 -1.97
C GLY A 100 -23.11 -6.25 -2.26
N LEU A 101 -23.04 -7.55 -2.55
CA LEU A 101 -21.83 -8.17 -3.09
C LEU A 101 -21.78 -8.01 -4.61
N ALA A 102 -20.58 -8.08 -5.17
CA ALA A 102 -20.38 -8.18 -6.60
C ALA A 102 -21.15 -9.38 -7.19
N ALA A 103 -21.65 -9.21 -8.42
CA ALA A 103 -22.34 -10.27 -9.14
C ALA A 103 -21.37 -11.41 -9.45
N ALA A 104 -21.84 -12.66 -9.36
CA ALA A 104 -20.97 -13.84 -9.42
C ALA A 104 -20.21 -13.97 -10.75
N GLU A 105 -20.80 -13.49 -11.84
CA GLU A 105 -20.22 -13.45 -13.18
C GLU A 105 -19.08 -12.44 -13.35
N LEU A 106 -18.93 -11.48 -12.43
CA LEU A 106 -17.84 -10.49 -12.42
C LEU A 106 -16.64 -10.94 -11.59
N LEU A 107 -16.83 -11.95 -10.74
CA LEU A 107 -15.78 -12.46 -9.88
C LEU A 107 -14.68 -13.10 -10.72
N LEU A 108 -13.44 -12.95 -10.25
CA LEU A 108 -12.31 -13.66 -10.81
C LEU A 108 -12.62 -15.17 -10.80
N SER A 109 -12.53 -15.78 -11.99
CA SER A 109 -12.75 -17.21 -12.18
C SER A 109 -11.49 -17.87 -12.74
N GLY A 110 -11.23 -19.09 -12.30
CA GLY A 110 -10.03 -19.84 -12.68
C GLY A 110 -8.80 -19.49 -11.83
N ALA A 111 -7.62 -19.69 -12.40
CA ALA A 111 -6.36 -19.46 -11.70
C ALA A 111 -6.08 -17.95 -11.57
N ALA A 112 -5.70 -17.52 -10.38
CA ALA A 112 -5.29 -16.15 -10.12
C ALA A 112 -4.06 -15.78 -10.98
N PRO A 113 -4.02 -14.57 -11.58
CA PRO A 113 -2.85 -14.11 -12.32
C PRO A 113 -1.60 -14.09 -11.42
N ASP A 114 -0.52 -14.70 -11.90
CA ASP A 114 0.79 -14.59 -11.25
C ASP A 114 1.51 -13.33 -11.75
N PHE A 115 1.84 -12.46 -10.80
CA PHE A 115 2.57 -11.22 -11.04
C PHE A 115 3.93 -11.22 -10.32
N ASP A 116 4.44 -12.38 -9.88
CA ASP A 116 5.75 -12.52 -9.22
C ASP A 116 5.92 -11.56 -8.02
N GLY A 117 4.86 -11.39 -7.24
CA GLY A 117 4.79 -10.38 -6.17
C GLY A 117 5.48 -10.75 -4.86
N PHE A 118 5.99 -11.97 -4.74
CA PHE A 118 6.50 -12.54 -3.49
C PHE A 118 7.90 -13.13 -3.66
N ASP A 119 8.85 -12.58 -2.92
CA ASP A 119 10.22 -13.06 -2.76
C ASP A 119 10.34 -13.83 -1.43
N PRO A 120 10.84 -15.07 -1.45
CA PRO A 120 11.05 -15.86 -0.23
C PRO A 120 12.22 -15.39 0.64
N HIS A 121 13.08 -14.47 0.16
CA HIS A 121 14.22 -13.94 0.93
C HIS A 121 13.75 -13.23 2.20
N GLU A 122 14.32 -13.64 3.34
CA GLU A 122 14.06 -13.04 4.65
C GLU A 122 15.38 -12.47 5.19
N PRO A 123 15.65 -11.18 4.97
CA PRO A 123 16.93 -10.59 5.36
C PRO A 123 17.05 -10.50 6.88
N GLU A 124 18.19 -10.94 7.39
CA GLU A 124 18.52 -10.83 8.81
C GLU A 124 18.68 -9.34 9.20
N PRO A 125 18.42 -8.96 10.46
CA PRO A 125 18.62 -7.58 10.92
C PRO A 125 20.03 -7.04 10.63
N ALA A 126 21.05 -7.92 10.63
CA ALA A 126 22.41 -7.55 10.28
C ALA A 126 22.56 -7.14 8.80
N GLU A 127 21.84 -7.78 7.88
CA GLU A 127 21.82 -7.46 6.46
C GLU A 127 21.13 -6.10 6.22
N LEU A 128 19.98 -5.88 6.85
CA LEU A 128 19.26 -4.59 6.80
C LEU A 128 20.10 -3.45 7.40
N ARG A 129 20.82 -3.71 8.51
CA ARG A 129 21.75 -2.75 9.10
C ARG A 129 22.89 -2.42 8.15
N ALA A 130 23.50 -3.42 7.54
CA ALA A 130 24.60 -3.22 6.60
C ALA A 130 24.15 -2.37 5.40
N MET A 131 22.96 -2.65 4.86
CA MET A 131 22.35 -1.86 3.80
C MET A 131 22.13 -0.40 4.22
N ALA A 132 21.54 -0.16 5.38
CA ALA A 132 21.32 1.19 5.90
C ALA A 132 22.64 1.96 6.13
N LEU A 133 23.66 1.30 6.69
CA LEU A 133 24.99 1.89 6.92
C LEU A 133 25.66 2.29 5.60
N ARG A 134 25.60 1.44 4.57
CA ARG A 134 26.19 1.75 3.25
C ARG A 134 25.51 2.98 2.62
N ALA A 135 24.18 3.06 2.69
CA ALA A 135 23.44 4.23 2.22
C ALA A 135 23.80 5.51 2.98
N GLU A 136 23.84 5.47 4.31
CA GLU A 136 24.20 6.65 5.11
C GLU A 136 25.65 7.08 4.88
N MET A 137 26.58 6.13 4.87
CA MET A 137 28.01 6.41 4.65
C MET A 137 28.24 7.05 3.28
N ALA A 138 27.62 6.53 2.22
CA ALA A 138 27.71 7.11 0.88
C ALA A 138 27.15 8.54 0.87
N ALA A 139 26.00 8.77 1.51
CA ALA A 139 25.40 10.09 1.59
C ALA A 139 26.30 11.10 2.34
N ARG A 140 26.84 10.71 3.50
CA ARG A 140 27.72 11.56 4.31
C ARG A 140 29.08 11.83 3.67
N GLY A 141 29.51 10.97 2.74
CA GLY A 141 30.76 11.15 1.99
C GLY A 141 30.71 12.25 0.92
N VAL A 142 29.51 12.76 0.58
CA VAL A 142 29.35 13.79 -0.45
C VAL A 142 29.67 15.18 0.12
N ALA A 143 30.51 15.92 -0.59
CA ALA A 143 30.88 17.28 -0.21
C ALA A 143 29.66 18.21 -0.11
N GLY A 144 29.59 18.98 0.99
CA GLY A 144 28.46 19.89 1.28
C GLY A 144 27.40 19.30 2.20
N VAL A 145 27.41 17.98 2.44
CA VAL A 145 26.62 17.34 3.50
C VAL A 145 27.27 17.64 4.85
N THR A 146 26.48 18.19 5.76
CA THR A 146 26.95 18.63 7.09
C THR A 146 26.37 17.78 8.22
N ASN A 147 25.24 17.10 8.00
CA ASN A 147 24.62 16.23 8.99
C ASN A 147 23.74 15.15 8.33
N SER A 148 23.28 14.17 9.12
CA SER A 148 22.43 13.07 8.67
C SER A 148 21.15 12.97 9.50
N ASN A 149 20.02 12.71 8.82
CA ASN A 149 18.77 12.29 9.46
C ASN A 149 18.66 10.76 9.55
N GLY A 150 19.69 10.05 9.12
CA GLY A 150 19.76 8.60 9.13
C GLY A 150 19.42 7.96 7.80
N ALA A 151 19.57 6.64 7.79
CA ALA A 151 19.19 5.75 6.72
C ALA A 151 18.48 4.53 7.29
N SER A 152 17.65 3.90 6.47
CA SER A 152 16.91 2.71 6.87
C SER A 152 16.98 1.63 5.80
N GLY A 153 17.00 0.39 6.28
CA GLY A 153 16.74 -0.80 5.48
C GLY A 153 15.55 -1.53 6.07
N SER A 154 14.60 -1.94 5.25
CA SER A 154 13.39 -2.63 5.69
C SER A 154 12.99 -3.76 4.76
N ALA A 155 12.32 -4.74 5.36
CA ALA A 155 11.67 -5.83 4.68
C ALA A 155 10.26 -6.01 5.24
N SER A 156 9.31 -6.39 4.40
CA SER A 156 7.95 -6.70 4.78
C SER A 156 7.40 -7.83 3.94
N ARG A 157 6.43 -8.53 4.50
CA ARG A 157 5.63 -9.54 3.81
C ARG A 157 4.20 -9.46 4.29
N SER A 158 3.27 -9.73 3.39
CA SER A 158 1.85 -9.74 3.67
C SER A 158 1.17 -10.92 2.98
N THR A 159 0.21 -11.52 3.66
CA THR A 159 -0.77 -12.46 3.12
C THR A 159 -2.14 -11.77 3.17
N VAL A 160 -2.84 -11.77 2.05
CA VAL A 160 -4.21 -11.25 1.94
C VAL A 160 -5.11 -12.41 1.51
N ALA A 161 -6.24 -12.58 2.20
CA ALA A 161 -7.28 -13.50 1.81
C ALA A 161 -8.64 -12.78 1.80
N LEU A 162 -9.47 -13.12 0.81
CA LEU A 162 -10.83 -12.61 0.66
C LEU A 162 -11.76 -13.79 0.41
N ALA A 163 -12.85 -13.86 1.15
CA ALA A 163 -13.94 -14.79 0.92
C ALA A 163 -15.26 -14.03 0.87
N THR A 164 -16.18 -14.46 0.01
CA THR A 164 -17.53 -13.88 -0.10
C THR A 164 -18.58 -14.99 -0.14
N SER A 165 -19.77 -14.71 0.39
CA SER A 165 -20.90 -15.63 0.28
C SER A 165 -21.42 -15.77 -1.16
N GLY A 166 -20.95 -14.92 -2.08
CA GLY A 166 -21.20 -14.99 -3.51
C GLY A 166 -20.39 -16.08 -4.25
N GLY A 167 -19.53 -16.81 -3.52
CA GLY A 167 -18.77 -17.94 -4.06
C GLY A 167 -17.32 -17.61 -4.43
N PHE A 168 -16.83 -16.43 -4.05
CA PHE A 168 -15.40 -16.10 -4.19
C PHE A 168 -14.62 -16.55 -2.95
N ALA A 169 -13.46 -17.17 -3.17
CA ALA A 169 -12.45 -17.36 -2.15
C ALA A 169 -11.07 -17.30 -2.84
N GLY A 170 -10.25 -16.34 -2.44
CA GLY A 170 -8.94 -16.12 -3.04
C GLY A 170 -7.93 -15.62 -2.02
N CYS A 171 -6.67 -15.92 -2.26
CA CYS A 171 -5.56 -15.42 -1.45
C CYS A 171 -4.34 -15.10 -2.32
N TYR A 172 -3.49 -14.21 -1.82
CA TYR A 172 -2.19 -13.93 -2.42
C TYR A 172 -1.19 -13.44 -1.37
N ARG A 173 0.09 -13.49 -1.73
CA ARG A 173 1.18 -12.94 -0.93
C ARG A 173 1.86 -11.82 -1.66
N ALA A 174 2.46 -10.92 -0.89
CA ALA A 174 3.38 -9.93 -1.41
C ALA A 174 4.54 -9.72 -0.44
N SER A 175 5.72 -9.46 -0.97
CA SER A 175 6.89 -8.99 -0.22
C SER A 175 7.17 -7.54 -0.56
N GLY A 176 7.93 -6.85 0.29
CA GLY A 176 8.38 -5.49 0.04
C GLY A 176 9.73 -5.30 0.70
N PHE A 177 10.66 -4.72 -0.03
CA PHE A 177 11.95 -4.31 0.51
C PHE A 177 12.15 -2.85 0.23
N SER A 178 12.80 -2.14 1.14
CA SER A 178 13.10 -0.73 0.94
C SER A 178 14.45 -0.38 1.55
N VAL A 179 15.12 0.56 0.89
CA VAL A 179 16.29 1.25 1.42
C VAL A 179 16.10 2.74 1.19
N SER A 180 16.48 3.55 2.18
CA SER A 180 16.36 4.99 2.11
C SER A 180 17.50 5.68 2.87
N ALA A 181 17.81 6.91 2.47
CA ALA A 181 18.72 7.79 3.19
C ALA A 181 18.21 9.24 3.15
N GLY A 182 18.41 9.97 4.25
CA GLY A 182 18.07 11.39 4.35
C GLY A 182 19.18 12.17 5.01
N VAL A 183 19.62 13.26 4.38
CA VAL A 183 20.76 14.05 4.87
C VAL A 183 20.49 15.55 4.84
N ILE A 184 21.38 16.30 5.49
CA ILE A 184 21.32 17.75 5.61
C ILE A 184 22.57 18.35 4.96
N ALA A 185 22.38 19.37 4.13
CA ALA A 185 23.44 20.16 3.52
C ALA A 185 23.36 21.62 3.94
N GLY A 186 24.49 22.32 3.93
CA GLY A 186 24.60 23.72 4.33
C GLY A 186 24.70 23.95 5.84
N GLU A 187 24.76 25.22 6.25
CA GLU A 187 25.01 25.62 7.64
C GLU A 187 24.00 26.67 8.15
N GLY A 188 23.76 26.65 9.46
CA GLY A 188 22.93 27.62 10.16
C GLY A 188 21.53 27.78 9.55
N PRO A 189 21.08 29.01 9.24
CA PRO A 189 19.73 29.26 8.72
C PRO A 189 19.54 28.79 7.27
N THR A 190 20.61 28.37 6.58
CA THR A 190 20.58 27.95 5.17
C THR A 190 20.52 26.43 5.00
N MET A 191 20.46 25.67 6.10
CA MET A 191 20.38 24.21 6.07
C MET A 191 19.21 23.73 5.21
N GLN A 192 19.50 22.76 4.35
CA GLN A 192 18.55 22.11 3.48
C GLN A 192 18.56 20.62 3.73
N ARG A 193 17.38 20.00 3.59
CA ARG A 193 17.22 18.56 3.70
C ARG A 193 16.61 18.02 2.42
N ASP A 194 17.11 16.88 1.99
CA ASP A 194 16.45 16.02 1.02
C ASP A 194 16.76 14.54 1.35
N TYR A 195 16.14 13.65 0.60
CA TYR A 195 16.22 12.21 0.78
C TYR A 195 16.11 11.50 -0.57
N ASP A 196 16.46 10.23 -0.57
CA ASP A 196 16.13 9.32 -1.66
C ASP A 196 15.83 7.91 -1.13
N TYR A 197 15.11 7.12 -1.91
CA TYR A 197 14.73 5.76 -1.55
C TYR A 197 14.43 4.92 -2.78
N HIS A 198 14.49 3.60 -2.63
CA HIS A 198 13.93 2.65 -3.57
C HIS A 198 13.15 1.58 -2.80
N SER A 199 12.02 1.15 -3.35
CA SER A 199 11.23 0.04 -2.85
C SER A 199 10.93 -0.94 -3.98
N ALA A 200 11.07 -2.23 -3.70
CA ALA A 200 10.87 -3.30 -4.68
C ALA A 200 10.15 -4.50 -4.05
N ARG A 201 9.58 -5.37 -4.91
CA ARG A 201 8.96 -6.63 -4.47
C ARG A 201 10.01 -7.70 -4.15
N HIS A 202 11.10 -7.75 -4.92
CA HIS A 202 12.22 -8.66 -4.70
C HIS A 202 13.42 -7.91 -4.14
N PHE A 203 14.16 -8.54 -3.24
CA PHE A 203 15.32 -7.91 -2.60
C PHE A 203 16.43 -7.61 -3.61
N SER A 204 16.59 -8.51 -4.58
CA SER A 204 17.55 -8.38 -5.68
C SER A 204 17.22 -7.26 -6.68
N ASP A 205 16.00 -6.74 -6.67
CA ASP A 205 15.58 -5.63 -7.54
C ASP A 205 15.86 -4.26 -6.90
N LEU A 206 16.34 -4.20 -5.65
CA LEU A 206 16.71 -2.95 -5.01
C LEU A 206 17.90 -2.29 -5.71
N ASP A 207 17.90 -0.96 -5.67
CA ASP A 207 19.05 -0.18 -6.08
C ASP A 207 20.17 -0.39 -5.06
N GLU A 208 21.42 -0.28 -5.50
CA GLU A 208 22.57 -0.25 -4.59
C GLU A 208 22.38 0.84 -3.53
N ALA A 209 22.56 0.45 -2.26
CA ALA A 209 22.34 1.32 -1.12
C ALA A 209 23.19 2.60 -1.20
N GLU A 210 24.43 2.46 -1.65
CA GLU A 210 25.37 3.54 -1.90
C GLU A 210 24.84 4.54 -2.93
N ALA A 211 24.25 4.04 -4.02
CA ALA A 211 23.68 4.91 -5.06
C ALA A 211 22.50 5.73 -4.52
N ILE A 212 21.63 5.13 -3.70
CA ILE A 212 20.54 5.85 -3.02
C ILE A 212 21.11 6.92 -2.08
N GLY A 213 22.14 6.57 -1.30
CA GLY A 213 22.84 7.49 -0.42
C GLY A 213 23.40 8.71 -1.16
N SER A 214 24.16 8.46 -2.23
CA SER A 214 24.73 9.52 -3.07
C SER A 214 23.64 10.42 -3.68
N ARG A 215 22.56 9.85 -4.23
CA ARG A 215 21.45 10.64 -4.78
C ARG A 215 20.75 11.47 -3.71
N ALA A 216 20.52 10.94 -2.51
CA ALA A 216 19.94 11.69 -1.40
C ALA A 216 20.79 12.93 -1.06
N ALA A 217 22.11 12.75 -1.01
CA ALA A 217 23.05 13.81 -0.71
C ALA A 217 23.18 14.86 -1.82
N GLU A 218 23.33 14.44 -3.07
CA GLU A 218 23.38 15.33 -4.23
C GLU A 218 22.16 16.26 -4.27
N ARG A 219 20.98 15.69 -3.97
CA ARG A 219 19.73 16.46 -3.91
C ARG A 219 19.68 17.44 -2.74
N ALA A 220 20.13 17.04 -1.56
CA ALA A 220 20.22 17.93 -0.41
C ALA A 220 21.17 19.10 -0.69
N VAL A 221 22.33 18.84 -1.30
CA VAL A 221 23.32 19.86 -1.68
C VAL A 221 22.76 20.79 -2.76
N ALA A 222 22.06 20.25 -3.78
CA ALA A 222 21.46 21.04 -4.85
C ALA A 222 20.38 22.04 -4.37
N ARG A 223 19.82 21.83 -3.16
CA ARG A 223 18.85 22.75 -2.56
C ARG A 223 19.49 23.96 -1.89
N VAL A 224 20.80 23.93 -1.60
CA VAL A 224 21.49 25.00 -0.86
C VAL A 224 21.47 26.29 -1.66
N GLY A 225 21.18 27.41 -0.97
CA GLY A 225 21.09 28.73 -1.60
C GLY A 225 19.88 28.91 -2.52
N PRO A 226 18.65 28.58 -2.08
CA PRO A 226 17.47 28.77 -2.91
C PRO A 226 17.27 30.26 -3.20
N VAL A 227 16.88 30.57 -4.44
CA VAL A 227 16.51 31.93 -4.85
C VAL A 227 15.01 32.00 -5.11
N LYS A 228 14.38 33.09 -4.68
CA LYS A 228 12.98 33.35 -4.98
C LYS A 228 12.89 33.93 -6.40
N PRO A 229 12.18 33.28 -7.33
CA PRO A 229 11.98 33.84 -8.67
C PRO A 229 11.00 35.02 -8.62
N ASP A 230 11.12 35.94 -9.58
CA ASP A 230 10.17 37.03 -9.75
C ASP A 230 8.77 36.49 -10.13
N PRO A 231 7.68 37.11 -9.63
CA PRO A 231 6.33 36.73 -10.01
C PRO A 231 6.14 36.81 -11.53
N GLY A 232 5.65 35.73 -12.13
CA GLY A 232 5.50 35.66 -13.59
C GLY A 232 4.94 34.32 -14.06
N ARG A 233 4.84 34.18 -15.37
CA ARG A 233 4.46 32.92 -16.02
C ARG A 233 5.73 32.21 -16.48
N TYR A 234 5.91 30.97 -16.05
CA TYR A 234 7.04 30.13 -16.41
C TYR A 234 6.56 28.77 -16.90
N PRO A 235 7.27 28.12 -17.83
CA PRO A 235 7.11 26.69 -18.01
C PRO A 235 7.52 25.98 -16.70
N VAL A 236 6.69 25.03 -16.26
CA VAL A 236 6.96 24.23 -15.05
C VAL A 236 7.24 22.81 -15.49
N LEU A 237 8.44 22.32 -15.16
CA LEU A 237 8.81 20.93 -15.34
C LEU A 237 8.58 20.19 -14.03
N PHE A 238 7.76 19.14 -14.06
CA PHE A 238 7.56 18.26 -12.92
C PHE A 238 8.61 17.15 -12.94
N ASP A 239 9.38 17.03 -11.86
CA ASP A 239 10.30 15.91 -11.66
C ASP A 239 9.50 14.59 -11.53
N PRO A 240 10.04 13.44 -12.00
CA PRO A 240 9.36 12.15 -11.88
C PRO A 240 8.85 11.83 -10.47
N ARG A 241 9.56 12.25 -9.41
CA ARG A 241 9.16 12.00 -8.00
C ARG A 241 7.85 12.67 -7.60
N VAL A 242 7.48 13.76 -8.26
CA VAL A 242 6.24 14.51 -7.98
C VAL A 242 5.19 14.35 -9.07
N SER A 243 5.59 13.87 -10.25
CA SER A 243 4.71 13.76 -11.41
C SER A 243 3.54 12.79 -11.21
N SER A 244 3.71 11.77 -10.36
CA SER A 244 2.63 10.84 -10.00
C SER A 244 1.44 11.53 -9.32
N SER A 245 1.64 12.69 -8.68
CA SER A 245 0.55 13.47 -8.07
C SER A 245 -0.49 13.93 -9.10
N LEU A 246 -0.07 14.23 -10.34
CA LEU A 246 -0.97 14.60 -11.43
C LEU A 246 -1.93 13.45 -11.76
N LEU A 247 -1.41 12.22 -11.78
CA LEU A 247 -2.23 11.01 -11.97
C LEU A 247 -3.10 10.71 -10.74
N GLY A 248 -2.61 11.04 -9.53
CA GLY A 248 -3.41 10.96 -8.31
C GLY A 248 -4.66 11.85 -8.36
N HIS A 249 -4.53 13.08 -8.85
CA HIS A 249 -5.67 13.98 -9.04
C HIS A 249 -6.64 13.46 -10.10
N LEU A 250 -6.15 12.89 -11.20
CA LEU A 250 -7.00 12.23 -12.20
C LEU A 250 -7.77 11.06 -11.60
N SER A 251 -7.07 10.14 -10.90
CA SER A 251 -7.67 8.96 -10.25
C SER A 251 -8.77 9.35 -9.27
N GLY A 252 -8.55 10.38 -8.45
CA GLY A 252 -9.56 10.92 -7.56
C GLY A 252 -10.77 11.50 -8.30
N ALA A 253 -10.56 12.17 -9.42
CA ALA A 253 -11.63 12.76 -10.22
C ALA A 253 -12.48 11.71 -10.95
N ILE A 254 -11.90 10.59 -11.39
CA ILE A 254 -12.64 9.53 -12.07
C ILE A 254 -13.17 8.45 -11.12
N ASN A 255 -12.97 8.62 -9.81
CA ASN A 255 -13.44 7.67 -8.81
C ASN A 255 -14.98 7.60 -8.77
N GLY A 256 -15.53 6.38 -8.79
CA GLY A 256 -16.99 6.15 -8.83
C GLY A 256 -17.77 6.85 -7.71
N ALA A 257 -17.22 6.87 -6.49
CA ALA A 257 -17.86 7.51 -5.35
C ALA A 257 -17.85 9.06 -5.47
N ALA A 258 -16.79 9.64 -6.05
CA ALA A 258 -16.71 11.07 -6.31
C ALA A 258 -17.70 11.50 -7.42
N VAL A 259 -17.86 10.66 -8.44
CA VAL A 259 -18.83 10.88 -9.52
C VAL A 259 -20.26 10.75 -9.01
N ALA A 260 -20.59 9.68 -8.29
CA ALA A 260 -21.93 9.44 -7.76
C ALA A 260 -22.40 10.54 -6.79
N ARG A 261 -21.47 11.14 -6.02
CA ARG A 261 -21.76 12.27 -5.13
C ARG A 261 -21.74 13.65 -5.81
N GLY A 262 -21.41 13.72 -7.10
CA GLY A 262 -21.29 14.99 -7.83
C GLY A 262 -20.13 15.88 -7.36
N THR A 263 -19.11 15.32 -6.72
CA THR A 263 -17.96 16.07 -6.17
C THR A 263 -16.75 16.10 -7.09
N SER A 264 -16.85 15.48 -8.27
CA SER A 264 -15.76 15.46 -9.26
C SER A 264 -15.83 16.63 -10.24
N PHE A 265 -14.68 17.24 -10.53
CA PHE A 265 -14.57 18.21 -11.62
C PHE A 265 -14.60 17.58 -13.03
N LEU A 266 -14.56 16.24 -13.13
CA LEU A 266 -14.71 15.46 -14.35
C LEU A 266 -16.09 14.80 -14.48
N LEU A 267 -17.06 15.25 -13.68
CA LEU A 267 -18.46 14.82 -13.81
C LEU A 267 -18.94 15.06 -15.26
N GLU A 268 -19.66 14.08 -15.83
CA GLU A 268 -20.20 14.13 -17.20
C GLU A 268 -19.16 14.23 -18.34
N ARG A 269 -17.86 14.04 -18.06
CA ARG A 269 -16.78 14.11 -19.07
C ARG A 269 -16.38 12.76 -19.66
N LEU A 270 -17.18 11.71 -19.46
CA LEU A 270 -16.86 10.38 -19.97
C LEU A 270 -16.84 10.39 -21.50
N GLY A 271 -15.72 9.96 -22.10
CA GLY A 271 -15.51 9.96 -23.54
C GLY A 271 -14.91 11.27 -24.08
N GLU A 272 -14.78 12.31 -23.26
CA GLU A 272 -14.11 13.55 -23.65
C GLU A 272 -12.58 13.47 -23.49
N ARG A 273 -11.86 14.21 -24.34
CA ARG A 273 -10.40 14.33 -24.24
C ARG A 273 -10.02 15.35 -23.18
N VAL A 274 -9.40 14.88 -22.10
CA VAL A 274 -8.91 15.73 -20.99
C VAL A 274 -7.39 15.96 -20.98
N PHE A 275 -6.65 15.21 -21.81
CA PHE A 275 -5.19 15.37 -21.98
C PHE A 275 -4.81 15.79 -23.39
N ALA A 276 -3.60 16.34 -23.54
CA ALA A 276 -3.02 16.64 -24.85
C ALA A 276 -2.86 15.36 -25.71
N PRO A 277 -2.89 15.48 -27.05
CA PRO A 277 -2.60 14.35 -27.93
C PRO A 277 -1.26 13.68 -27.58
N GLY A 278 -1.23 12.35 -27.55
CA GLY A 278 -0.04 11.55 -27.23
C GLY A 278 0.12 11.18 -25.76
N ILE A 279 -0.72 11.71 -24.86
CA ILE A 279 -0.75 11.27 -23.46
C ILE A 279 -1.76 10.13 -23.30
N THR A 280 -1.27 8.98 -22.86
CA THR A 280 -2.08 7.79 -22.55
C THR A 280 -1.80 7.35 -21.12
N VAL A 281 -2.85 7.17 -20.34
CA VAL A 281 -2.80 6.57 -19.00
C VAL A 281 -3.33 5.15 -19.11
N ARG A 282 -2.57 4.17 -18.63
CA ARG A 282 -2.94 2.75 -18.67
C ARG A 282 -2.88 2.20 -17.26
N ASP A 283 -3.89 1.42 -16.89
CA ASP A 283 -3.86 0.59 -15.69
C ASP A 283 -3.38 -0.81 -16.09
N GLU A 284 -2.36 -1.31 -15.40
CA GLU A 284 -1.72 -2.60 -15.66
C GLU A 284 -1.66 -3.40 -14.34
N PRO A 285 -2.81 -3.96 -13.88
CA PRO A 285 -2.94 -4.54 -12.55
C PRO A 285 -2.04 -5.76 -12.34
N HIS A 286 -1.69 -6.47 -13.41
CA HIS A 286 -0.88 -7.70 -13.37
C HIS A 286 0.56 -7.48 -13.82
N ARG A 287 1.07 -6.24 -13.75
CA ARG A 287 2.48 -5.95 -14.05
C ARG A 287 3.40 -6.81 -13.17
N PRO A 288 4.31 -7.62 -13.76
CA PRO A 288 5.26 -8.39 -12.97
C PRO A 288 6.03 -7.51 -11.99
N ARG A 289 6.08 -7.95 -10.73
CA ARG A 289 6.72 -7.27 -9.60
C ARG A 289 6.22 -5.85 -9.34
N GLY A 290 5.02 -5.52 -9.80
CA GLY A 290 4.41 -4.22 -9.55
C GLY A 290 4.14 -3.99 -8.06
N LEU A 291 4.51 -2.82 -7.55
CA LEU A 291 4.30 -2.45 -6.14
C LEU A 291 2.81 -2.40 -5.74
N ARG A 292 1.90 -2.29 -6.70
CA ARG A 292 0.45 -2.27 -6.49
C ARG A 292 -0.29 -3.38 -7.25
N SER A 293 0.45 -4.30 -7.87
CA SER A 293 -0.14 -5.43 -8.57
C SER A 293 -0.81 -6.38 -7.59
N ARG A 294 -1.97 -6.89 -8.01
CA ARG A 294 -2.82 -7.80 -7.25
C ARG A 294 -3.67 -8.62 -8.23
N PRO A 295 -4.09 -9.84 -7.86
CA PRO A 295 -4.84 -10.70 -8.76
C PRO A 295 -6.34 -10.42 -8.74
N PHE A 296 -6.85 -9.76 -7.69
CA PHE A 296 -8.22 -9.34 -7.53
C PHE A 296 -8.33 -8.10 -6.63
N ASP A 297 -9.44 -7.39 -6.70
CA ASP A 297 -9.73 -6.21 -5.88
C ASP A 297 -10.39 -6.53 -4.52
N GLY A 298 -10.89 -5.51 -3.81
CA GLY A 298 -11.51 -5.70 -2.49
C GLY A 298 -12.86 -6.42 -2.50
N GLU A 299 -13.40 -6.74 -3.68
CA GLU A 299 -14.70 -7.40 -3.88
C GLU A 299 -14.58 -8.71 -4.67
N GLY A 300 -13.34 -9.09 -5.04
CA GLY A 300 -13.05 -10.34 -5.73
C GLY A 300 -13.12 -10.25 -7.26
N LEU A 301 -13.16 -9.04 -7.83
CA LEU A 301 -13.09 -8.81 -9.28
C LEU A 301 -11.63 -8.85 -9.76
N PRO A 302 -11.35 -9.33 -10.99
CA PRO A 302 -10.01 -9.41 -11.57
C PRO A 302 -9.37 -8.04 -11.88
#